data_AF-A0A1P8RF47-F1
#
_entry.id   AF-A0A1P8RF47-F1
#
_cell.length_a   1.000
_cell.length_b   1.000
_cell.length_c   1.000
_cell.angle_alpha   90.00
_cell.angle_beta   90.00
_cell.angle_gamma   90.00
#
_symmetry.space_group_name_H-M   'P 1'
#
loop_
_entity.id
_entity.type
_entity.pdbx_description
1 polymer ?
#
loop_
_entity_poly.entity_id
_entity_poly.type
_entity_poly.pdbx_seq_one_letter_code
_entity_poly.pdbx_strand_id
1 'polypeptide(L)'
;MFENLFRNAVEHGGQGVTIWVGTTDDGVYVEDDGPGIPASQREKLQANEAGAEASIDGIGLAIVRAIVTAHDWSFSLEEGREGGTRVEITGIDFLEAT
;
A
#
# COMPACT_ATOMS: atom_id res chain seq x y z
N MET A 1 2.29 2.35 -10.19
CA MET A 1 2.14 1.94 -8.78
C MET A 1 1.09 2.79 -8.06
N PHE A 2 1.32 4.09 -7.84
CA PHE A 2 0.43 4.95 -7.05
C PHE A 2 -1.03 4.98 -7.51
N GLU A 3 -1.30 4.97 -8.82
CA GLU A 3 -2.67 4.83 -9.35
C GLU A 3 -3.39 3.58 -8.81
N ASN A 4 -2.67 2.45 -8.67
CA ASN A 4 -3.25 1.23 -8.12
C ASN A 4 -3.56 1.39 -6.63
N LEU A 5 -2.69 2.10 -5.87
CA LEU A 5 -2.95 2.39 -4.46
C LEU A 5 -4.14 3.33 -4.27
N PHE A 6 -4.24 4.39 -5.08
CA PHE A 6 -5.38 5.31 -5.02
C PHE A 6 -6.68 4.64 -5.44
N ARG A 7 -6.65 3.81 -6.47
CA ARG A 7 -7.82 3.05 -6.88
C ARG A 7 -8.27 2.09 -5.79
N ASN A 8 -7.35 1.34 -5.17
CA ASN A 8 -7.68 0.45 -4.04
C ASN A 8 -8.32 1.24 -2.88
N ALA A 9 -7.77 2.39 -2.51
CA ALA A 9 -8.35 3.24 -1.46
C ALA A 9 -9.79 3.67 -1.80
N VAL A 10 -10.06 4.08 -3.05
CA VAL A 10 -11.41 4.49 -3.48
C VAL A 10 -12.37 3.30 -3.56
N GLU A 11 -11.92 2.16 -4.08
CA GLU A 11 -12.74 0.94 -4.23
C GLU A 11 -13.15 0.36 -2.86
N HIS A 12 -12.25 0.38 -1.88
CA HIS A 12 -12.49 -0.24 -0.56
C HIS A 12 -12.95 0.75 0.52
N GLY A 13 -12.53 2.01 0.46
CA GLY A 13 -12.93 3.05 1.42
C GLY A 13 -14.32 3.62 1.16
N GLY A 14 -14.85 3.48 -0.06
CA GLY A 14 -16.18 3.94 -0.43
C GLY A 14 -16.28 5.45 -0.67
N GLN A 15 -17.51 5.97 -0.68
CA GLN A 15 -17.73 7.40 -0.93
C GLN A 15 -17.25 8.25 0.24
N GLY A 16 -16.36 9.21 -0.06
CA GLY A 16 -15.84 10.15 0.92
C GLY A 16 -14.54 9.72 1.59
N VAL A 17 -13.89 8.66 1.12
CA VAL A 17 -12.57 8.24 1.60
C VAL A 17 -11.57 9.40 1.53
N THR A 18 -10.84 9.62 2.62
CA THR A 18 -9.69 10.51 2.67
C THR A 18 -8.44 9.72 2.37
N ILE A 19 -7.61 10.23 1.46
CA ILE A 19 -6.32 9.61 1.13
C ILE A 19 -5.21 10.58 1.53
N TRP A 20 -4.28 10.11 2.36
CA TRP A 20 -3.06 10.81 2.72
C TRP A 20 -1.87 10.23 1.99
N VAL A 21 -1.00 11.10 1.53
CA VAL A 21 0.30 10.75 0.93
C VAL A 21 1.37 11.50 1.70
N GLY A 22 2.44 10.81 2.06
CA GLY A 22 3.56 11.42 2.74
C GLY A 22 4.86 10.65 2.54
N THR A 23 5.92 11.16 3.14
CA THR A 23 7.25 10.54 3.15
C THR A 23 7.50 9.83 4.48
N THR A 24 8.32 8.80 4.45
CA THR A 24 9.04 8.24 5.61
C THR A 24 10.50 8.69 5.53
N ASP A 25 11.34 8.29 6.49
CA ASP A 25 12.77 8.59 6.47
C ASP A 25 13.50 8.00 5.25
N ASP A 26 12.94 6.93 4.66
CA ASP A 26 13.56 6.12 3.60
C ASP A 26 12.57 5.78 2.45
N GLY A 27 11.47 6.52 2.32
CA GLY A 27 10.37 6.09 1.48
C GLY A 27 9.15 7.00 1.45
N VAL A 28 8.05 6.44 0.94
CA VAL A 28 6.75 7.10 0.85
C VAL A 28 5.65 6.18 1.36
N TYR A 29 4.53 6.78 1.77
CA TYR A 29 3.33 6.03 2.11
C TYR A 29 2.09 6.59 1.40
N VAL A 30 1.14 5.70 1.16
CA VAL A 30 -0.25 6.03 0.80
C VAL A 30 -1.16 5.40 1.85
N GLU A 31 -2.06 6.20 2.41
CA GLU A 31 -2.89 5.82 3.54
C GLU A 31 -4.33 6.28 3.34
N ASP A 32 -5.30 5.46 3.75
CA ASP A 32 -6.73 5.79 3.73
C ASP A 32 -7.40 5.67 5.12
N ASP A 33 -8.60 6.24 5.25
CA ASP A 33 -9.51 6.12 6.40
C ASP A 33 -10.64 5.10 6.16
N GLY A 34 -10.43 4.16 5.23
CA GLY A 34 -11.36 3.09 4.96
C GLY A 34 -11.49 2.08 6.11
N PRO A 35 -12.16 0.94 5.87
CA PRO A 35 -12.34 -0.10 6.90
C PRO A 35 -11.05 -0.86 7.28
N GLY A 36 -9.96 -0.63 6.55
CA GLY A 36 -8.67 -1.30 6.75
C GLY A 36 -8.67 -2.77 6.28
N ILE A 37 -7.52 -3.42 6.46
CA ILE A 37 -7.34 -4.84 6.17
C ILE A 37 -7.15 -5.59 7.50
N PRO A 38 -7.94 -6.65 7.78
CA PRO A 38 -7.75 -7.48 8.97
C PRO A 38 -6.30 -7.98 9.11
N ALA A 39 -5.75 -7.99 10.33
CA ALA A 39 -4.35 -8.36 10.56
C ALA A 39 -3.96 -9.72 9.93
N SER A 40 -4.82 -10.73 10.05
CA SER A 40 -4.59 -12.05 9.46
C SER A 40 -4.58 -12.06 7.93
N GLN A 41 -5.21 -11.08 7.29
CA GLN A 41 -5.13 -10.87 5.84
C GLN A 41 -3.88 -10.07 5.47
N ARG A 42 -3.50 -9.05 6.26
CA ARG A 42 -2.25 -8.30 6.07
C ARG A 42 -1.03 -9.22 6.13
N GLU A 43 -0.96 -10.11 7.10
CA GLU A 43 0.13 -11.09 7.24
C GLU A 43 0.29 -11.97 5.98
N LYS A 44 -0.82 -12.47 5.43
CA LYS A 44 -0.81 -13.30 4.21
C LYS A 44 -0.33 -12.53 2.99
N LEU A 45 -0.79 -11.29 2.86
CA LEU A 45 -0.34 -10.38 1.80
C LEU A 45 1.15 -10.10 1.95
N GLN A 46 1.61 -9.72 3.15
CA GLN A 46 3.03 -9.44 3.42
C GLN A 46 3.92 -10.66 3.15
N ALA A 47 3.49 -11.86 3.53
CA ALA A 47 4.20 -13.11 3.28
C ALA A 47 4.20 -13.55 1.80
N ASN A 48 3.52 -12.81 0.93
CA ASN A 48 3.37 -13.12 -0.50
C ASN A 48 2.88 -14.55 -0.73
N GLU A 49 1.94 -15.02 0.11
CA GLU A 49 1.37 -16.35 -0.05
C GLU A 49 0.63 -16.44 -1.38
N ALA A 50 0.84 -17.52 -2.12
CA ALA A 50 0.22 -17.72 -3.43
C ALA A 50 -1.30 -17.58 -3.34
N GLY A 51 -1.85 -16.59 -4.08
CA GLY A 51 -3.29 -16.32 -4.11
C GLY A 51 -3.80 -15.37 -3.03
N ALA A 52 -2.97 -14.89 -2.10
CA ALA A 52 -3.38 -13.87 -1.12
C ALA A 52 -3.86 -12.58 -1.80
N GLU A 53 -3.18 -12.15 -2.85
CA GLU A 53 -3.55 -10.98 -3.66
C GLU A 53 -4.83 -11.23 -4.48
N ALA A 54 -5.07 -12.47 -4.89
CA ALA A 54 -6.31 -12.86 -5.56
C ALA A 54 -7.51 -12.90 -4.60
N SER A 55 -7.26 -12.99 -3.28
CA SER A 55 -8.30 -13.08 -2.24
C SER A 55 -8.78 -11.72 -1.71
N ILE A 56 -8.04 -10.64 -1.95
CA ILE A 56 -8.29 -9.29 -1.37
C ILE A 56 -8.65 -8.26 -2.46
N ASP A 57 -9.06 -8.77 -3.63
CA ASP A 57 -9.51 -8.00 -4.79
C ASP A 57 -8.38 -7.31 -5.56
N GLY A 58 -8.29 -7.68 -6.84
CA GLY A 58 -7.52 -6.96 -7.85
C GLY A 58 -6.03 -7.32 -8.02
N ILE A 59 -5.62 -7.31 -9.28
CA ILE A 59 -4.22 -7.34 -9.75
C ILE A 59 -3.42 -6.10 -9.25
N GLY A 60 -4.08 -5.13 -8.60
CA GLY A 60 -3.50 -3.84 -8.21
C GLY A 60 -2.31 -3.96 -7.26
N LEU A 61 -2.45 -4.68 -6.14
CA LEU A 61 -1.33 -4.87 -5.21
C LEU A 61 -0.22 -5.72 -5.82
N ALA A 62 -0.56 -6.71 -6.66
CA ALA A 62 0.42 -7.51 -7.39
C ALA A 62 1.30 -6.63 -8.32
N ILE A 63 0.68 -5.67 -9.03
CA ILE A 63 1.42 -4.68 -9.84
C ILE A 63 2.29 -3.80 -8.96
N VAL A 64 1.77 -3.33 -7.82
CA VAL A 64 2.56 -2.53 -6.87
C VAL A 64 3.80 -3.30 -6.43
N ARG A 65 3.65 -4.55 -5.96
CA ARG A 65 4.78 -5.38 -5.56
C ARG A 65 5.76 -5.62 -6.68
N ALA A 66 5.29 -5.96 -7.88
CA ALA A 66 6.16 -6.19 -9.02
C ALA A 66 7.06 -4.98 -9.31
N ILE A 67 6.50 -3.77 -9.22
CA ILE A 67 7.28 -2.53 -9.39
C ILE A 67 8.22 -2.31 -8.20
N VAL A 68 7.76 -2.44 -6.95
CA VAL A 68 8.61 -2.31 -5.76
C VAL A 68 9.83 -3.24 -5.85
N THR A 69 9.60 -4.52 -6.13
CA THR A 69 10.65 -5.53 -6.25
C THR A 69 11.58 -5.27 -7.42
N ALA A 70 11.07 -4.80 -8.57
CA ALA A 70 11.90 -4.48 -9.74
C ALA A 70 12.86 -3.31 -9.49
N HIS A 71 12.61 -2.50 -8.47
CA HIS A 71 13.42 -1.36 -8.07
C HIS A 71 14.26 -1.63 -6.80
N ASP A 72 14.34 -2.88 -6.33
CA ASP A 72 15.02 -3.27 -5.09
C ASP A 72 14.50 -2.50 -3.84
N TRP A 73 13.24 -2.04 -3.90
CA TRP A 73 12.54 -1.41 -2.79
C TRP A 73 11.84 -2.44 -1.91
N SER A 74 11.35 -1.99 -0.76
CA SER A 74 10.57 -2.78 0.18
C SER A 74 9.12 -2.30 0.23
N PHE A 75 8.20 -3.22 0.55
CA PHE A 75 6.76 -2.97 0.64
C PHE A 75 6.26 -3.46 2.00
N SER A 76 5.48 -2.64 2.70
CA SER A 76 4.79 -3.04 3.94
C SER A 76 3.31 -2.64 3.92
N LEU A 77 2.51 -3.34 4.74
CA LEU A 77 1.08 -3.08 4.92
C LEU A 77 0.79 -2.87 6.41
N GLU A 78 0.54 -1.64 6.79
CA GLU A 78 0.25 -1.24 8.16
C GLU A 78 -1.22 -0.83 8.33
N GLU A 79 -1.64 -0.76 9.59
CA GLU A 79 -2.90 -0.14 9.95
C GLU A 79 -2.77 1.39 9.79
N GLY A 80 -3.76 2.00 9.13
CA GLY A 80 -3.83 3.44 8.96
C GLY A 80 -4.11 4.16 10.28
N ARG A 81 -3.79 5.45 10.33
CA ARG A 81 -3.94 6.32 11.52
C ARG A 81 -5.37 6.37 12.05
N GLU A 82 -6.36 6.17 11.17
CA GLU A 82 -7.80 6.15 11.51
C GLU A 82 -8.41 4.74 11.38
N GLY A 83 -7.59 3.69 11.36
CA GLY A 83 -8.04 2.30 11.24
C GLY A 83 -8.15 1.80 9.79
N GLY A 84 -7.82 2.63 8.80
CA GLY A 84 -7.79 2.24 7.39
C GLY A 84 -6.53 1.48 6.99
N THR A 85 -6.15 1.56 5.71
CA THR A 85 -4.95 0.86 5.20
C THR A 85 -3.81 1.83 4.98
N ARG A 86 -2.61 1.46 5.40
CA ARG A 86 -1.38 2.17 5.05
C ARG A 86 -0.43 1.26 4.28
N VAL A 87 -0.06 1.69 3.08
CA VAL A 87 0.96 1.05 2.26
C VAL A 87 2.22 1.91 2.33
N GLU A 88 3.32 1.34 2.78
CA GLU A 88 4.62 1.99 2.73
C GLU A 88 5.54 1.33 1.71
N ILE A 89 6.31 2.17 1.02
CA ILE A 89 7.34 1.77 0.07
C ILE A 89 8.64 2.42 0.52
N THR A 90 9.62 1.60 0.90
CA THR A 90 10.88 2.05 1.48
C THR A 90 12.09 1.59 0.65
N GLY A 91 13.25 2.20 0.88
CA GLY A 91 14.44 2.06 0.04
C GLY A 91 14.48 3.04 -1.14
N ILE A 92 13.67 4.11 -1.09
CA ILE A 92 13.64 5.15 -2.12
C ILE A 92 14.72 6.19 -1.80
N ASP A 93 15.64 6.41 -2.74
CA ASP A 93 16.57 7.53 -2.67
C ASP A 93 15.87 8.83 -3.06
N PHE A 94 15.70 9.74 -2.11
CA PHE A 94 15.26 11.11 -2.39
C PHE A 94 16.43 11.94 -2.90
N LEU A 95 16.34 12.38 -4.15
CA LEU A 95 17.24 13.42 -4.65
C LEU A 95 16.97 14.72 -3.88
N GLU A 96 18.00 15.33 -3.30
CA GLU A 96 17.84 16.65 -2.69
C GLU A 96 17.37 17.65 -3.75
N ALA A 97 16.27 18.36 -3.44
CA ALA A 97 15.82 19.45 -4.28
C ALA A 97 16.87 20.56 -4.22
N THR A 98 17.57 20.77 -5.34
CA THR A 98 18.51 21.89 -5.55
C THR A 98 17.77 23.21 -5.67
#